data_AF-C0HDT0-F1
#
_entry.id   AF-C0HDT0-F1
#
_cell.length_a   1.000
_cell.length_b   1.000
_cell.length_c   1.000
_cell.angle_alpha   90.00
_cell.angle_beta   90.00
_cell.angle_gamma   90.00
#
_symmetry.space_group_name_H-M   'P 1'
#
loop_
_entity.id
_entity.type
_entity.pdbx_description
1 polymer ?
#
loop_
_entity_poly.entity_id
_entity_poly.type
_entity_poly.pdbx_seq_one_letter_code
_entity_poly.pdbx_strand_id
1 'polypeptide(L)'
;MGGHFVQGHVDGTGEIAAFRPDGDSLWVTVRAPPEILRLLVPKGFVAVDGTSLTVVSVDDEGGWFDFMLVRYTQDNIVLPTKKVGDKVNLEADILGKYVEKLLAGRVEAMAKG
;
A
#
# COMPACT_ATOMS: atom_id res chain seq x y z
N MET A 1 -11.04 -5.43 16.60
CA MET A 1 -10.74 -4.74 15.34
C MET A 1 -9.24 -4.61 15.23
N GLY A 2 -8.59 -5.50 14.47
CA GLY A 2 -7.17 -5.38 14.15
C GLY A 2 -7.04 -4.97 12.68
N GLY A 3 -6.25 -3.94 12.39
CA GLY A 3 -6.10 -3.35 11.05
C GLY A 3 -6.47 -1.86 10.99
N HIS A 4 -6.70 -1.34 9.78
CA HIS A 4 -7.15 0.03 9.51
C HIS A 4 -8.53 0.06 8.85
N PHE A 5 -9.04 1.25 8.53
CA PHE A 5 -10.33 1.43 7.85
C PHE A 5 -10.21 1.09 6.36
N VAL A 6 -10.63 -0.12 5.99
CA VAL A 6 -10.76 -0.57 4.60
C VAL A 6 -12.21 -0.40 4.17
N GLN A 7 -12.44 0.32 3.08
CA GLN A 7 -13.75 0.65 2.51
C GLN A 7 -14.17 -0.34 1.42
N GLY A 8 -13.21 -1.03 0.79
CA GLY A 8 -13.44 -1.82 -0.41
C GLY A 8 -13.47 -0.97 -1.69
N HIS A 9 -12.93 0.25 -1.63
CA HIS A 9 -12.82 1.16 -2.76
C HIS A 9 -11.40 1.11 -3.31
N VAL A 10 -11.18 0.17 -4.25
CA VAL A 10 -9.88 0.00 -4.90
C VAL A 10 -9.50 1.28 -5.66
N ASP A 11 -8.33 1.83 -5.34
CA ASP A 11 -7.76 3.03 -5.99
C ASP A 11 -7.05 2.70 -7.30
N GLY A 12 -6.54 1.48 -7.41
CA GLY A 12 -5.91 0.99 -8.62
C GLY A 12 -5.31 -0.40 -8.43
N THR A 13 -4.45 -0.78 -9.37
CA THR A 13 -3.76 -2.07 -9.34
C THR A 13 -2.25 -1.89 -9.30
N GLY A 14 -1.58 -2.70 -8.48
CA GLY A 14 -0.14 -2.88 -8.52
C GLY A 14 0.27 -4.22 -9.14
N GLU A 15 1.57 -4.44 -9.23
CA GLU A 15 2.18 -5.69 -9.69
C GLU A 15 3.17 -6.19 -8.65
N ILE A 16 3.10 -7.48 -8.29
CA ILE A 16 4.07 -8.09 -7.38
C ILE A 16 5.42 -8.17 -8.08
N ALA A 17 6.42 -7.45 -7.57
CA ALA A 17 7.75 -7.39 -8.15
C ALA A 17 8.71 -8.42 -7.55
N ALA A 18 8.55 -8.75 -6.26
CA ALA A 18 9.42 -9.72 -5.59
C ALA A 18 8.75 -10.36 -4.38
N PHE A 19 9.15 -11.61 -4.13
CA PHE A 19 8.96 -12.31 -2.87
C PHE A 19 10.33 -12.65 -2.28
N ARG A 20 10.57 -12.32 -1.01
CA ARG A 20 11.82 -12.59 -0.31
C ARG A 20 11.55 -13.21 1.06
N PRO A 21 11.81 -14.53 1.24
CA PRO A 21 11.73 -15.16 2.55
C PRO A 21 12.74 -14.56 3.54
N ASP A 22 12.33 -14.43 4.80
CA ASP A 22 13.16 -13.95 5.90
C ASP A 22 12.71 -14.63 7.21
N GLY A 23 13.34 -15.76 7.54
CA GLY A 23 12.89 -16.65 8.60
C GLY A 23 11.46 -17.13 8.35
N ASP A 24 10.57 -16.93 9.33
CA ASP A 24 9.13 -17.26 9.22
C ASP A 24 8.31 -16.16 8.53
N SER A 25 8.95 -15.06 8.11
CA SER A 25 8.31 -13.94 7.45
C SER A 25 8.57 -13.94 5.95
N LEU A 26 7.67 -13.28 5.21
CA LEU A 26 7.78 -13.12 3.76
C LEU A 26 7.69 -11.64 3.41
N TRP A 27 8.77 -11.11 2.86
CA TRP A 27 8.78 -9.79 2.26
C TRP A 27 8.13 -9.84 0.88
N VAL A 28 7.27 -8.86 0.61
CA VAL A 28 6.61 -8.69 -0.68
C VAL A 28 6.85 -7.27 -1.15
N THR A 29 7.41 -7.14 -2.34
CA THR A 29 7.58 -5.85 -3.01
C THR A 29 6.52 -5.71 -4.10
N VAL A 30 5.84 -4.56 -4.14
CA VAL A 30 4.79 -4.27 -5.11
C VAL A 30 5.12 -2.98 -5.84
N ARG A 31 5.15 -3.06 -7.18
CA ARG A 31 5.14 -1.86 -8.03
C ARG A 31 3.76 -1.24 -8.02
N ALA A 32 3.70 0.07 -7.87
CA ALA A 32 2.43 0.78 -7.83
C ALA A 32 2.51 2.11 -8.61
N PRO A 33 1.36 2.60 -9.11
CA PRO A 33 1.31 3.90 -9.75
C PRO A 33 1.65 5.06 -8.79
N PRO A 34 2.26 6.17 -9.27
CA PRO A 34 2.61 7.34 -8.43
C PRO A 34 1.42 7.98 -7.70
N GLU A 35 0.22 7.88 -8.25
CA GLU A 35 -1.02 8.31 -7.59
C GLU A 35 -1.36 7.54 -6.33
N ILE A 36 -0.89 6.31 -6.19
CA ILE A 36 -1.06 5.50 -4.98
C ILE A 36 0.13 5.70 -4.05
N LEU A 37 1.37 5.68 -4.58
CA LEU A 37 2.59 5.78 -3.76
C LEU A 37 2.63 7.05 -2.92
N ARG A 38 2.20 8.20 -3.48
CA ARG A 38 2.13 9.47 -2.74
C ARG A 38 1.23 9.44 -1.49
N LEU A 39 0.32 8.47 -1.42
CA LEU A 39 -0.61 8.29 -0.30
C LEU A 39 -0.07 7.30 0.74
N LEU A 40 1.03 6.61 0.43
CA LEU A 40 1.68 5.64 1.31
C LEU A 40 2.81 6.31 2.08
N VAL A 41 2.97 5.90 3.32
CA VAL A 41 4.08 6.32 4.18
C VAL A 41 4.62 5.11 4.93
N PRO A 42 5.94 5.04 5.21
CA PRO A 42 6.49 4.02 6.08
C PRO A 42 5.75 3.95 7.42
N LYS A 43 5.46 2.74 7.89
CA LYS A 43 4.63 2.43 9.07
C LYS A 43 3.16 2.83 8.96
N GLY A 44 2.73 3.36 7.82
CA GLY A 44 1.33 3.55 7.47
C GLY A 44 0.67 2.25 7.05
N PHE A 45 -0.62 2.33 6.70
CA PHE A 45 -1.40 1.20 6.24
C PHE A 45 -1.70 1.25 4.75
N VAL A 46 -1.86 0.07 4.16
CA VAL A 46 -2.35 -0.15 2.80
C VAL A 46 -3.17 -1.43 2.79
N ALA A 47 -4.25 -1.47 2.01
CA ALA A 47 -4.93 -2.72 1.73
C ALA A 47 -4.44 -3.30 0.40
N VAL A 48 -3.94 -4.54 0.43
CA VAL A 48 -3.53 -5.29 -0.76
C VAL A 48 -4.45 -6.50 -0.91
N ASP A 49 -5.20 -6.54 -2.00
CA ASP A 49 -6.29 -7.51 -2.21
C ASP A 49 -7.25 -7.59 -0.99
N GLY A 50 -7.57 -6.43 -0.41
CA GLY A 50 -8.45 -6.31 0.76
C GLY A 50 -7.80 -6.68 2.09
N THR A 51 -6.55 -7.13 2.10
CA THR A 51 -5.82 -7.40 3.35
C THR A 51 -5.14 -6.14 3.86
N SER A 52 -5.48 -5.71 5.07
CA SER A 52 -4.79 -4.60 5.76
C SER A 52 -3.36 -4.99 6.12
N LEU A 53 -2.39 -4.24 5.60
CA LEU A 53 -0.96 -4.49 5.78
C LEU A 53 -0.23 -3.20 6.19
N THR A 54 0.89 -3.35 6.88
CA THR A 54 1.75 -2.23 7.27
C THR A 54 2.81 -2.02 6.20
N VAL A 55 2.86 -0.81 5.64
CA VAL A 55 3.92 -0.41 4.71
C VAL A 55 5.25 -0.34 5.48
N VAL A 56 6.28 -1.00 4.99
CA VAL A 56 7.61 -0.93 5.60
C VAL A 56 8.46 0.13 4.92
N SER A 57 8.58 0.06 3.59
CA SER A 57 9.33 1.02 2.77
C SER A 57 8.49 1.50 1.59
N VAL A 58 8.77 2.72 1.13
CA VAL A 58 8.23 3.31 -0.10
C VAL A 58 9.40 3.93 -0.87
N ASP A 59 9.45 3.70 -2.17
CA ASP A 59 10.40 4.29 -3.10
C ASP A 59 9.62 4.92 -4.26
N ASP A 60 9.40 6.24 -4.16
CA ASP A 60 8.64 7.02 -5.14
C ASP A 60 9.35 7.07 -6.50
N GLU A 61 10.68 7.15 -6.52
CA GLU A 61 11.47 7.20 -7.75
C GLU A 61 11.54 5.83 -8.43
N GLY A 62 11.73 4.77 -7.64
CA GLY A 62 11.71 3.39 -8.09
C GLY A 62 10.32 2.85 -8.42
N GLY A 63 9.25 3.51 -7.96
CA GLY A 63 7.88 3.16 -8.25
C GLY A 63 7.36 1.92 -7.50
N TRP A 64 7.81 1.71 -6.26
CA TRP A 64 7.44 0.52 -5.49
C TRP A 64 7.30 0.80 -3.99
N PHE A 65 6.61 -0.10 -3.30
CA PHE A 65 6.58 -0.18 -1.84
C PHE A 65 6.68 -1.64 -1.41
N ASP A 66 7.00 -1.86 -0.13
CA ASP A 66 7.05 -3.21 0.42
C ASP A 66 6.34 -3.34 1.78
N PHE A 67 6.08 -4.59 2.12
CA PHE A 67 5.52 -5.00 3.40
C PHE A 67 5.99 -6.42 3.74
N MET A 68 5.79 -6.78 5.01
CA MET A 68 6.17 -8.09 5.53
C MET A 68 4.93 -8.85 5.99
N LEU A 69 4.80 -10.10 5.53
CA LEU A 69 3.77 -11.02 5.99
C LEU A 69 4.35 -11.93 7.06
N VAL A 70 3.81 -11.87 8.28
CA VAL A 70 4.09 -12.88 9.30
C VAL A 70 3.42 -14.20 8.95
N ARG A 71 3.92 -15.31 9.49
CA ARG A 71 3.45 -16.66 9.14
C ARG A 71 1.94 -16.84 9.22
N TYR A 72 1.33 -16.37 10.31
CA TYR A 72 -0.13 -16.42 10.48
C TYR A 72 -0.86 -15.73 9.31
N THR A 73 -0.44 -14.54 8.90
CA THR A 73 -1.06 -13.83 7.77
C THR A 73 -0.85 -14.59 6.47
N GLN A 74 0.35 -15.17 6.26
CA GLN A 74 0.61 -15.95 5.06
C GLN A 74 -0.37 -17.13 4.91
N ASP A 75 -0.65 -17.83 6.01
CA ASP A 75 -1.54 -19.00 6.00
C ASP A 75 -3.04 -18.62 5.88
N ASN A 76 -3.39 -17.33 6.00
CA ASN A 76 -4.80 -16.86 6.05
C ASN A 76 -5.20 -15.92 4.91
N ILE A 77 -4.32 -15.62 3.94
CA ILE A 77 -4.66 -14.76 2.80
C ILE A 77 -4.20 -15.37 1.47
N VAL A 78 -4.74 -14.87 0.36
CA VAL A 78 -4.44 -15.37 -0.99
C VAL A 78 -3.11 -14.85 -1.56
N LEU A 79 -2.56 -13.78 -0.97
CA LEU A 79 -1.40 -13.09 -1.52
C LEU A 79 -0.14 -13.98 -1.66
N PRO A 80 0.22 -14.85 -0.70
CA PRO A 80 1.36 -15.76 -0.85
C PRO A 80 1.19 -16.85 -1.92
N THR A 81 -0.03 -17.11 -2.40
CA THR A 81 -0.25 -18.08 -3.49
C THR A 81 -0.06 -17.46 -4.86
N LYS A 82 0.11 -16.13 -4.94
CA LYS A 82 0.41 -15.40 -6.18
C LYS A 82 1.88 -15.52 -6.54
N LYS A 83 2.22 -15.15 -7.78
CA LYS A 83 3.60 -15.12 -8.30
C LYS A 83 4.02 -13.70 -8.68
N VAL A 84 5.33 -13.51 -8.83
CA VAL A 84 5.88 -12.28 -9.40
C VAL A 84 5.25 -12.02 -10.78
N GLY A 85 4.84 -10.78 -11.02
CA GLY A 85 4.09 -10.34 -12.20
C GLY A 85 2.57 -10.39 -12.05
N ASP A 86 2.03 -11.04 -11.01
CA ASP A 86 0.59 -11.01 -10.77
C ASP A 86 0.13 -9.64 -10.28
N LYS A 87 -1.08 -9.25 -10.71
CA LYS A 87 -1.72 -8.01 -10.26
C LYS A 87 -2.33 -8.17 -8.88
N VAL A 88 -2.32 -7.06 -8.13
CA VAL A 88 -2.99 -6.91 -6.84
C VAL A 88 -3.82 -5.64 -6.83
N ASN A 89 -4.97 -5.68 -6.18
CA ASN A 89 -5.78 -4.50 -5.91
C ASN A 89 -5.16 -3.70 -4.77
N LEU A 90 -5.06 -2.40 -4.94
CA LEU A 90 -4.50 -1.48 -3.96
C LEU A 90 -5.56 -0.49 -3.50
N GLU A 91 -5.70 -0.36 -2.19
CA GLU A 91 -6.50 0.67 -1.54
C GLU A 91 -5.63 1.37 -0.51
N ALA A 92 -5.43 2.67 -0.68
CA ALA A 92 -4.68 3.49 0.26
C ALA A 92 -5.55 3.88 1.45
N ASP A 93 -4.92 4.07 2.62
CA ASP A 93 -5.63 4.54 3.81
C ASP A 93 -6.35 5.87 3.50
N ILE A 94 -7.63 5.94 3.83
CA ILE A 94 -8.47 7.12 3.65
C ILE A 94 -7.88 8.37 4.32
N LEU A 95 -7.12 8.20 5.41
CA LEU A 95 -6.43 9.30 6.07
C LEU A 95 -5.46 10.02 5.13
N GLY A 96 -4.73 9.29 4.29
CA GLY A 96 -3.83 9.88 3.30
C GLY A 96 -4.56 10.79 2.31
N LYS A 97 -5.73 10.35 1.81
CA LYS A 97 -6.57 11.11 0.88
C LYS A 97 -7.13 12.38 1.52
N TYR A 98 -7.53 12.32 2.79
CA TYR A 98 -7.99 13.52 3.51
C TYR A 98 -6.87 14.53 3.70
N VAL A 99 -5.66 14.08 4.04
CA VAL A 99 -4.49 14.96 4.18
C VAL A 99 -4.14 15.62 2.85
N GLU A 100 -4.10 14.85 1.74
CA GLU A 100 -3.83 15.38 0.40
C GLU A 100 -4.84 16.47 0.02
N LYS A 101 -6.16 16.20 0.21
CA LYS A 101 -7.22 17.17 -0.08
C LYS A 101 -7.10 18.45 0.74
N LEU A 102 -6.78 18.35 2.02
CA LEU A 102 -6.62 19.52 2.90
C LEU A 102 -5.41 20.38 2.48
N LEU A 103 -4.31 19.74 2.09
CA LEU A 103 -3.11 20.44 1.62
C LEU A 103 -3.34 21.13 0.27
N ALA A 104 -4.00 20.46 -0.68
CA ALA A 104 -4.34 21.03 -1.98
C ALA A 104 -5.18 22.31 -1.83
N GLY A 105 -6.23 22.27 -1.00
CA GLY A 105 -7.06 23.45 -0.73
C GLY A 105 -6.30 24.62 -0.11
N ARG A 106 -5.29 24.34 0.73
CA ARG A 106 -4.45 25.38 1.35
C ARG A 106 -3.47 26.01 0.35
N VAL A 107 -2.89 25.22 -0.55
CA VAL A 107 -2.01 25.72 -1.61
C VAL A 107 -2.80 26.61 -2.57
N GLU A 108 -4.01 26.21 -2.97
CA GLU A 108 -4.89 27.04 -3.80
C GLU A 108 -5.26 28.38 -3.15
N ALA A 109 -5.51 28.38 -1.84
CA ALA A 109 -5.81 29.61 -1.11
C ALA A 109 -4.61 30.56 -1.06
N MET A 110 -3.39 30.03 -0.88
CA MET A 110 -2.16 30.82 -0.89
C MET A 110 -1.81 31.37 -2.27
N ALA A 111 -2.13 30.66 -3.36
CA ALA A 111 -1.87 31.12 -4.72
C ALA A 111 -2.82 32.25 -5.19
N LYS A 112 -3.93 32.46 -4.47
CA LYS A 112 -4.97 33.46 -4.81
C LYS A 112 -4.89 34.74 -3.96
N GLY A 113 -4.04 34.78 -2.93
CA GLY A 113 -3.84 35.93 -2.04
C GLY A 113 -2.51 36.63 -2.33
#